data_AF-A0A1V8M1K7-F1
#
_entry.id   AF-A0A1V8M1K7-F1
#
_cell.length_a   1.000
_cell.length_b   1.000
_cell.length_c   1.000
_cell.angle_alpha   90.00
_cell.angle_beta   90.00
_cell.angle_gamma   90.00
#
_symmetry.space_group_name_H-M   'P 1'
#
loop_
_entity.id
_entity.type
_entity.pdbx_description
1 polymer ?
#
loop_
_entity_poly.entity_id
_entity_poly.type
_entity_poly.pdbx_seq_one_letter_code
_entity_poly.pdbx_strand_id
1 'polypeptide(L)'
;MIGISIKKFEILLYTASGDYGFKCEFGTGLNVIRGNNSSGKSTLINALIYSLGMEELVGGKGVKVLPYALKEYVEGTEKDKIKISSSYVMVEIENKLGEVITLKRAIVSENKDSKLVEIIQGAYLSKDDSSYKVIPTYLHDKGSAQGNNSGFFSYIEKFMALELPTVAGSNGGEIKLYLQTIFSALLIEQKRGWTDYIANTPYYAIRDVRTKIVEFILDLDIFENERQRAKILSEISQIQKNG
;
A
#
# COMPACT_ATOMS: atom_id res chain seq x y z
N MET A 1 7.09 -3.56 -16.64
CA MET A 1 6.35 -4.37 -15.66
C MET A 1 6.32 -3.60 -14.34
N ILE A 2 5.12 -3.31 -13.83
CA ILE A 2 4.91 -2.72 -12.50
C ILE A 2 5.42 -3.75 -11.49
N GLY A 3 6.36 -3.38 -10.62
CA GLY A 3 6.94 -4.38 -9.72
C GLY A 3 7.66 -3.78 -8.53
N ILE A 4 7.18 -4.14 -7.35
CA ILE A 4 7.94 -4.09 -6.11
C ILE A 4 8.16 -5.54 -5.68
N SER A 5 9.39 -5.86 -5.28
CA SER A 5 9.70 -7.10 -4.57
C SER A 5 9.75 -6.82 -3.08
N ILE A 6 9.02 -7.60 -2.28
CA ILE A 6 9.15 -7.58 -0.83
C ILE A 6 10.35 -8.44 -0.48
N LYS A 7 11.27 -7.93 0.35
CA LYS A 7 12.49 -8.63 0.77
C LYS A 7 12.37 -9.20 2.17
N LYS A 8 12.02 -8.34 3.12
CA LYS A 8 11.91 -8.69 4.53
C LYS A 8 10.71 -8.00 5.14
N PHE A 9 10.12 -8.66 6.14
CA PHE A 9 9.01 -8.12 6.90
C PHE A 9 9.20 -8.42 8.38
N GLU A 10 8.91 -7.43 9.19
CA GLU A 10 9.06 -7.50 10.64
C GLU A 10 7.86 -6.88 11.34
N ILE A 11 7.36 -7.59 12.37
CA ILE A 11 6.40 -7.11 13.35
C ILE A 11 7.13 -7.00 14.68
N LEU A 12 7.02 -5.84 15.32
CA LEU A 12 7.61 -5.54 16.62
C LEU A 12 6.49 -5.22 17.61
N LEU A 13 6.45 -5.90 18.74
CA LEU A 13 5.49 -5.73 19.82
C LEU A 13 6.26 -5.54 21.13
N TYR A 14 6.19 -4.36 21.70
CA TYR A 14 6.82 -4.06 22.98
C TYR A 14 5.82 -4.28 24.12
N THR A 15 6.25 -4.95 25.18
CA THR A 15 5.43 -5.19 26.37
C THR A 15 6.26 -4.99 27.63
N ALA A 16 5.61 -4.92 28.79
CA ALA A 16 6.33 -4.84 30.08
C ALA A 16 7.07 -6.14 30.44
N SER A 17 6.65 -7.28 29.87
CA SER A 17 7.17 -8.61 30.20
C SER A 17 8.17 -9.14 29.15
N GLY A 18 8.57 -8.29 28.20
CA GLY A 18 9.49 -8.63 27.12
C GLY A 18 8.93 -8.30 25.74
N ASP A 19 9.81 -8.28 24.74
CA ASP A 19 9.44 -7.95 23.37
C ASP A 19 9.03 -9.20 22.60
N TYR A 20 7.94 -9.07 21.85
CA TYR A 20 7.40 -10.10 20.97
C TYR A 20 7.47 -9.61 19.53
N GLY A 21 7.41 -10.53 18.59
CA GLY A 21 7.44 -10.14 17.20
C GLY A 21 7.49 -11.31 16.25
N PHE A 22 7.61 -10.97 14.98
CA PHE A 22 7.76 -11.93 13.91
C PHE A 22 8.66 -11.33 12.84
N LYS A 23 9.58 -12.13 12.31
CA LYS A 23 10.46 -11.76 11.21
C LYS A 23 10.34 -12.81 10.12
N CYS A 24 10.20 -12.38 8.87
CA CYS A 24 10.34 -13.27 7.73
C CYS A 24 11.06 -12.62 6.56
N GLU A 25 11.67 -13.46 5.75
CA GLU A 25 12.33 -13.08 4.51
C GLU A 25 11.57 -13.71 3.34
N PHE A 26 11.52 -13.00 2.22
CA PHE A 26 10.87 -13.42 1.00
C PHE A 26 11.92 -13.64 -0.08
N GLY A 27 11.90 -14.83 -0.66
CA GLY A 27 12.72 -15.17 -1.82
C GLY A 27 12.09 -14.67 -3.12
N THR A 28 12.86 -14.72 -4.21
CA THR A 28 12.33 -14.49 -5.55
C THR A 28 11.40 -15.64 -5.96
N GLY A 29 10.26 -15.31 -6.59
CA GLY A 29 9.30 -16.30 -7.06
C GLY A 29 8.24 -16.65 -6.02
N LEU A 30 7.91 -17.94 -5.91
CA LEU A 30 6.81 -18.41 -5.07
C LEU A 30 7.25 -18.55 -3.60
N ASN A 31 6.59 -17.79 -2.73
CA ASN A 31 6.73 -17.91 -1.28
C ASN A 31 5.46 -18.55 -0.70
N VAL A 32 5.59 -19.62 0.08
CA VAL A 32 4.45 -20.34 0.66
C VAL A 32 4.47 -20.19 2.18
N ILE A 33 3.43 -19.56 2.73
CA ILE A 33 3.24 -19.41 4.17
C ILE A 33 2.21 -20.43 4.65
N ARG A 34 2.66 -21.45 5.38
CA ARG A 34 1.80 -22.52 5.92
C ARG A 34 1.68 -22.40 7.43
N GLY A 35 0.46 -22.62 7.93
CA GLY A 35 0.15 -22.63 9.35
C GLY A 35 -1.29 -23.11 9.57
N ASN A 36 -1.61 -23.55 10.77
CA ASN A 36 -2.96 -24.00 11.12
C ASN A 36 -3.95 -22.84 11.14
N ASN A 37 -5.25 -23.14 11.20
CA ASN A 37 -6.24 -22.10 11.45
C ASN A 37 -5.93 -21.42 12.79
N SER A 38 -6.16 -20.10 12.83
CA SER A 38 -5.85 -19.25 14.00
C SER A 38 -4.35 -19.14 14.35
N SER A 39 -3.43 -19.63 13.50
CA SER A 39 -1.98 -19.51 13.73
C SER A 39 -1.38 -18.14 13.38
N GLY A 40 -2.21 -17.13 13.10
CA GLY A 40 -1.74 -15.78 12.75
C GLY A 40 -1.41 -15.53 11.26
N LYS A 41 -1.74 -16.44 10.34
CA LYS A 41 -1.51 -16.21 8.89
C LYS A 41 -2.18 -14.94 8.38
N SER A 42 -3.47 -14.76 8.67
CA SER A 42 -4.21 -13.57 8.28
C SER A 42 -3.68 -12.32 8.99
N THR A 43 -3.20 -12.46 10.23
CA THR A 43 -2.52 -11.39 10.97
C THR A 43 -1.27 -10.92 10.22
N LEU A 44 -0.42 -11.85 9.78
CA LEU A 44 0.78 -11.57 9.02
C LEU A 44 0.46 -10.85 7.69
N ILE A 45 -0.48 -11.39 6.92
CA ILE A 45 -0.87 -10.79 5.63
C ILE A 45 -1.48 -9.40 5.81
N ASN A 46 -2.39 -9.21 6.78
CA ASN A 46 -2.99 -7.91 7.04
C ASN A 46 -1.96 -6.89 7.53
N ALA A 47 -1.00 -7.31 8.36
CA ALA A 47 0.10 -6.46 8.81
C ALA A 47 1.02 -6.04 7.66
N LEU A 48 1.31 -6.96 6.74
CA LEU A 48 2.07 -6.68 5.52
C LEU A 48 1.33 -5.69 4.60
N ILE A 49 0.05 -5.92 4.31
CA ILE A 49 -0.77 -5.01 3.52
C ILE A 49 -0.85 -3.61 4.17
N TYR A 50 -1.01 -3.58 5.51
CA TYR A 50 -0.99 -2.34 6.28
C TYR A 50 0.37 -1.62 6.21
N SER A 51 1.49 -2.33 6.25
CA SER A 51 2.83 -1.73 6.13
C SER A 51 3.06 -1.03 4.79
N LEU A 52 2.39 -1.52 3.73
CA LEU A 52 2.41 -0.93 2.38
C LEU A 52 1.43 0.25 2.21
N GLY A 53 0.65 0.60 3.25
CA GLY A 53 -0.40 1.62 3.16
C GLY A 53 -1.65 1.16 2.41
N MET A 54 -1.79 -0.15 2.15
CA MET A 54 -2.84 -0.71 1.30
C MET A 54 -4.01 -1.28 2.10
N GLU A 55 -4.20 -0.86 3.35
CA GLU A 55 -5.21 -1.44 4.24
C GLU A 55 -6.65 -1.33 3.74
N GLU A 56 -6.96 -0.37 2.85
CA GLU A 56 -8.28 -0.25 2.25
C GLU A 56 -8.69 -1.53 1.49
N LEU A 57 -7.71 -2.29 0.96
CA LEU A 57 -7.93 -3.57 0.30
C LEU A 57 -8.35 -4.70 1.25
N VAL A 58 -8.07 -4.55 2.54
CA VAL A 58 -8.55 -5.47 3.59
C VAL A 58 -9.99 -5.12 4.00
N GLY A 59 -10.44 -3.89 3.73
CA GLY A 59 -11.79 -3.41 4.01
C GLY A 59 -11.89 -2.22 4.97
N GLY A 60 -10.80 -1.48 5.20
CA GLY A 60 -10.87 -0.27 6.02
C GLY A 60 -9.57 0.54 6.07
N LYS A 61 -9.59 1.69 6.76
CA LYS A 61 -8.42 2.56 6.96
C LYS A 61 -7.84 2.44 8.37
N GLY A 62 -6.52 2.50 8.49
CA GLY A 62 -5.82 2.53 9.76
C GLY A 62 -5.87 1.21 10.53
N VAL A 63 -5.50 1.27 11.81
CA VAL A 63 -5.24 0.10 12.67
C VAL A 63 -6.46 -0.77 12.96
N LYS A 64 -7.68 -0.30 12.64
CA LYS A 64 -8.91 -1.07 12.85
C LYS A 64 -8.98 -2.35 12.00
N VAL A 65 -8.25 -2.41 10.88
CA VAL A 65 -8.19 -3.63 10.04
C VAL A 65 -7.32 -4.72 10.65
N LEU A 66 -6.47 -4.36 11.60
CA LEU A 66 -5.53 -5.27 12.25
C LEU A 66 -6.20 -5.97 13.44
N PRO A 67 -5.87 -7.24 13.71
CA PRO A 67 -6.42 -7.98 14.84
C PRO A 67 -5.88 -7.46 16.18
N TYR A 68 -6.54 -7.84 17.28
CA TYR A 68 -6.16 -7.44 18.64
C TYR A 68 -4.72 -7.84 18.99
N ALA A 69 -4.22 -8.94 18.43
CA ALA A 69 -2.88 -9.48 18.71
C ALA A 69 -1.72 -8.54 18.31
N LEU A 70 -2.01 -7.48 17.56
CA LEU A 70 -1.03 -6.44 17.20
C LEU A 70 -1.23 -5.13 17.96
N LYS A 71 -2.27 -5.03 18.80
CA LYS A 71 -2.76 -3.76 19.35
C LYS A 71 -3.01 -3.78 20.86
N GLU A 72 -3.51 -4.89 21.38
CA GLU A 72 -4.04 -4.94 22.74
C GLU A 72 -3.16 -5.80 23.64
N TYR A 73 -2.98 -7.06 23.27
CA TYR A 73 -2.20 -8.03 24.03
C TYR A 73 -1.68 -9.15 23.15
N VAL A 74 -0.63 -9.81 23.61
CA VAL A 74 -0.21 -11.13 23.15
C VAL A 74 -0.63 -12.18 24.18
N GLU A 75 -0.90 -13.40 23.72
CA GLU A 75 -1.15 -14.54 24.61
C GLU A 75 0.19 -15.14 25.02
N GLY A 76 0.47 -15.15 26.32
CA GLY A 76 1.65 -15.80 26.88
C GLY A 76 1.51 -17.33 26.93
N THR A 77 2.57 -18.00 27.36
CA THR A 77 2.63 -19.48 27.41
C THR A 77 1.59 -20.08 28.35
N GLU A 78 1.13 -19.32 29.35
CA GLU A 78 0.10 -19.74 30.31
C GLU A 78 -1.30 -19.22 29.95
N LYS A 79 -1.49 -18.75 28.70
CA LYS A 79 -2.71 -18.06 28.22
C LYS A 79 -3.03 -16.77 28.97
N ASP A 80 -2.04 -16.21 29.65
CA ASP A 80 -2.10 -14.88 30.23
C ASP A 80 -2.08 -13.82 29.12
N LYS A 81 -2.76 -12.69 29.36
CA LYS A 81 -2.82 -11.57 28.42
C LYS A 81 -1.74 -10.55 28.77
N ILE A 82 -0.69 -10.52 27.96
CA ILE A 82 0.42 -9.60 28.15
C ILE A 82 0.15 -8.35 27.31
N LYS A 83 -0.10 -7.22 27.98
CA LYS A 83 -0.50 -5.97 27.33
C LYS A 83 0.61 -5.40 26.45
N ILE A 84 0.24 -4.99 25.23
CA ILE A 84 1.13 -4.30 24.29
C ILE A 84 1.20 -2.81 24.68
N SER A 85 2.41 -2.30 24.89
CA SER A 85 2.67 -0.88 25.16
C SER A 85 2.89 -0.09 23.86
N SER A 86 3.61 -0.67 22.90
CA SER A 86 3.74 -0.12 21.55
C SER A 86 3.98 -1.22 20.53
N SER A 87 3.62 -0.97 19.28
CA SER A 87 3.79 -1.93 18.19
C SER A 87 4.04 -1.26 16.85
N TYR A 88 4.86 -1.90 16.03
CA TYR A 88 5.30 -1.40 14.74
C TYR A 88 5.36 -2.53 13.71
N VAL A 89 5.26 -2.14 12.45
CA VAL A 89 5.59 -2.99 11.31
C VAL A 89 6.69 -2.35 10.50
N MET A 90 7.57 -3.18 9.95
CA MET A 90 8.56 -2.77 8.96
C MET A 90 8.52 -3.70 7.76
N VAL A 91 8.56 -3.12 6.56
CA VAL A 91 8.70 -3.88 5.31
C VAL A 91 9.84 -3.30 4.49
N GLU A 92 10.77 -4.16 4.09
CA GLU A 92 11.83 -3.82 3.15
C GLU A 92 11.38 -4.20 1.74
N ILE A 93 11.43 -3.24 0.83
CA ILE A 93 10.97 -3.38 -0.54
C ILE A 93 12.02 -2.90 -1.53
N GLU A 94 12.08 -3.57 -2.67
CA GLU A 94 12.98 -3.26 -3.80
C GLU A 94 12.15 -2.94 -5.05
N ASN A 95 12.47 -1.86 -5.75
CA ASN A 95 11.86 -1.54 -7.04
C ASN A 95 12.59 -2.24 -8.21
N LYS A 96 12.04 -2.11 -9.42
CA LYS A 96 12.66 -2.63 -10.65
C LYS A 96 14.05 -2.06 -10.98
N LEU A 97 14.42 -0.92 -10.38
CA LEU A 97 15.71 -0.25 -10.59
C LEU A 97 16.78 -0.74 -9.61
N GLY A 98 16.43 -1.65 -8.69
CA GLY A 98 17.33 -2.15 -7.64
C GLY A 98 17.44 -1.23 -6.42
N GLU A 99 16.64 -0.16 -6.36
CA GLU A 99 16.61 0.72 -5.19
C GLU A 99 15.83 0.04 -4.06
N VAL A 100 16.38 0.09 -2.85
CA VAL A 100 15.78 -0.53 -1.65
C VAL A 100 15.39 0.55 -0.65
N ILE A 101 14.16 0.45 -0.14
CA ILE A 101 13.68 1.26 0.99
C ILE A 101 13.03 0.36 2.04
N THR A 102 13.03 0.82 3.28
CA THR A 102 12.28 0.19 4.36
C THR A 102 11.18 1.12 4.84
N LEU A 103 9.94 0.64 4.83
CA LEU A 103 8.78 1.37 5.32
C LEU A 103 8.54 0.97 6.76
N LYS A 104 8.55 1.93 7.69
CA LYS A 104 8.23 1.73 9.11
C LYS A 104 6.94 2.45 9.47
N ARG A 105 6.02 1.74 10.12
CA ARG A 105 4.72 2.28 10.49
C ARG A 105 4.32 1.83 11.90
N ALA A 106 3.81 2.77 12.69
CA ALA A 106 3.30 2.49 14.02
C ALA A 106 1.88 1.90 13.97
N ILE A 107 1.63 0.88 14.77
CA ILE A 107 0.29 0.33 15.03
C ILE A 107 -0.21 0.90 16.37
N VAL A 108 0.55 0.71 17.44
CA VAL A 108 0.30 1.34 18.75
C VAL A 108 1.50 2.18 19.12
N SER A 109 1.28 3.46 19.39
CA SER A 109 2.32 4.39 19.82
C SER A 109 1.67 5.59 20.50
N GLU A 110 2.30 6.08 21.57
CA GLU A 110 1.87 7.31 22.25
C GLU A 110 2.24 8.57 21.44
N ASN A 111 3.32 8.48 20.66
CA ASN A 111 3.94 9.65 20.02
C ASN A 111 3.84 9.66 18.48
N LYS A 112 3.31 8.60 17.87
CA LYS A 112 3.23 8.46 16.40
C LYS A 112 1.82 8.10 15.96
N ASP A 113 1.25 8.93 15.08
CA ASP A 113 -0.02 8.63 14.44
C ASP A 113 0.13 7.45 13.47
N SER A 114 -0.87 6.57 13.41
CA SER A 114 -0.94 5.46 12.47
C SER A 114 -0.92 5.85 10.99
N LYS A 115 -1.13 7.12 10.63
CA LYS A 115 -1.02 7.65 9.26
C LYS A 115 0.42 8.02 8.89
N LEU A 116 1.31 8.19 9.86
CA LEU A 116 2.72 8.48 9.61
C LEU A 116 3.41 7.21 9.09
N VAL A 117 4.11 7.33 7.98
CA VAL A 117 5.03 6.32 7.47
C VAL A 117 6.42 6.91 7.39
N GLU A 118 7.34 6.28 8.08
CA GLU A 118 8.76 6.61 8.03
C GLU A 118 9.40 5.80 6.91
N ILE A 119 9.87 6.48 5.86
CA ILE A 119 10.59 5.86 4.76
C ILE A 119 12.07 5.93 5.08
N ILE A 120 12.67 4.78 5.36
CA ILE A 120 14.08 4.63 5.63
C ILE A 120 14.76 4.27 4.30
N GLN A 121 15.65 5.13 3.81
CA GLN A 121 16.32 4.91 2.53
C GLN A 121 17.44 3.88 2.70
N GLY A 122 17.22 2.68 2.18
CA GLY A 122 18.16 1.57 2.25
C GLY A 122 17.55 0.28 2.81
N ALA A 123 18.37 -0.77 2.79
CA ALA A 123 18.04 -2.10 3.25
C ALA A 123 18.22 -2.22 4.77
N TYR A 124 17.39 -1.49 5.53
CA TYR A 124 17.49 -1.35 6.99
C TYR A 124 17.27 -2.67 7.75
N LEU A 125 16.49 -3.60 7.19
CA LEU A 125 16.27 -4.92 7.81
C LEU A 125 17.34 -5.95 7.41
N SER A 126 18.10 -5.65 6.36
CA SER A 126 19.11 -6.55 5.78
C SER A 126 20.55 -6.18 6.14
N LYS A 127 20.83 -4.90 6.35
CA LYS A 127 22.17 -4.39 6.61
C LYS A 127 22.15 -3.59 7.91
N ASP A 128 23.25 -3.68 8.64
CA ASP A 128 23.49 -2.84 9.80
C ASP A 128 24.42 -1.71 9.33
N ASP A 129 23.81 -0.64 8.79
CA ASP A 129 24.52 0.58 8.41
C ASP A 129 24.31 1.65 9.49
N SER A 130 25.37 2.39 9.78
CA SER A 130 25.38 3.47 10.77
C SER A 130 24.60 4.71 10.34
N SER A 131 24.31 4.90 9.04
CA SER A 131 23.59 6.09 8.57
C SER A 131 22.50 5.80 7.56
N TYR A 132 21.25 5.74 8.03
CA TYR A 132 20.07 5.74 7.16
C TYR A 132 19.40 7.11 7.17
N LYS A 133 19.03 7.60 5.99
CA LYS A 133 18.16 8.77 5.88
C LYS A 133 16.70 8.36 6.06
N VAL A 134 16.01 9.03 6.99
CA VAL A 134 14.59 8.80 7.27
C VAL A 134 13.76 9.97 6.74
N ILE A 135 12.74 9.66 5.96
CA ILE A 135 11.80 10.63 5.37
C ILE A 135 10.41 10.36 5.94
N PRO A 136 9.86 11.26 6.79
CA PRO A 136 8.49 11.13 7.26
C PRO A 136 7.50 11.50 6.15
N THR A 137 6.49 10.65 5.96
CA THR A 137 5.40 10.86 5.01
C THR A 137 4.05 10.54 5.64
N TYR A 138 2.95 10.99 5.04
CA TYR A 138 1.60 10.75 5.56
C TYR A 138 0.68 10.03 4.58
N LEU A 139 -0.20 9.20 5.13
CA LEU A 139 -1.25 8.45 4.46
C LEU A 139 -2.63 9.07 4.71
N HIS A 140 -3.59 8.78 3.82
CA HIS A 140 -5.04 9.03 3.97
C HIS A 140 -5.51 10.47 4.09
N ASP A 141 -4.62 11.43 4.36
CA ASP A 141 -4.97 12.84 4.33
C ASP A 141 -4.93 13.40 2.90
N LYS A 142 -5.63 14.52 2.71
CA LYS A 142 -5.67 15.22 1.41
C LYS A 142 -4.23 15.55 0.98
N GLY A 143 -3.94 15.32 -0.29
CA GLY A 143 -2.62 15.55 -0.86
C GLY A 143 -1.64 14.39 -0.73
N SER A 144 -1.95 13.31 0.00
CA SER A 144 -1.05 12.12 0.13
C SER A 144 -0.69 11.45 -1.22
N ALA A 145 -1.52 11.66 -2.24
CA ALA A 145 -1.31 11.22 -3.62
C ALA A 145 -1.13 12.37 -4.65
N GLN A 146 -1.04 13.62 -4.19
CA GLN A 146 -0.98 14.81 -5.05
C GLN A 146 0.39 15.50 -4.92
N GLY A 147 1.40 14.98 -5.62
CA GLY A 147 2.65 15.67 -6.03
C GLY A 147 3.65 16.11 -4.96
N ASN A 148 3.22 16.30 -3.72
CA ASN A 148 4.06 16.82 -2.64
C ASN A 148 4.97 15.70 -2.12
N ASN A 149 6.25 15.99 -1.91
CA ASN A 149 7.23 15.01 -1.39
C ASN A 149 6.92 14.49 0.03
N SER A 150 5.90 15.03 0.71
CA SER A 150 5.42 14.59 2.02
C SER A 150 4.30 13.54 1.94
N GLY A 151 3.68 13.33 0.77
CA GLY A 151 2.64 12.33 0.58
C GLY A 151 3.20 10.93 0.34
N PHE A 152 2.77 9.94 1.13
CA PHE A 152 3.28 8.58 1.02
C PHE A 152 3.06 7.96 -0.37
N PHE A 153 1.84 8.04 -0.90
CA PHE A 153 1.55 7.43 -2.22
C PHE A 153 2.26 8.15 -3.36
N SER A 154 2.46 9.47 -3.26
CA SER A 154 3.28 10.20 -4.22
C SER A 154 4.75 9.76 -4.18
N TYR A 155 5.28 9.42 -3.00
CA TYR A 155 6.64 8.88 -2.88
C TYR A 155 6.71 7.49 -3.51
N ILE A 156 5.79 6.58 -3.15
CA ILE A 156 5.80 5.19 -3.65
C ILE A 156 5.64 5.15 -5.17
N GLU A 157 4.79 5.99 -5.76
CA GLU A 157 4.65 6.10 -7.21
C GLU A 157 5.97 6.49 -7.89
N LYS A 158 6.68 7.49 -7.36
CA LYS A 158 8.02 7.89 -7.85
C LYS A 158 9.03 6.75 -7.68
N PHE A 159 9.05 6.11 -6.51
CA PHE A 159 9.90 4.96 -6.22
C PHE A 159 9.65 3.80 -7.19
N MET A 160 8.41 3.55 -7.59
CA MET A 160 8.09 2.50 -8.56
C MET A 160 8.36 2.93 -10.01
N ALA A 161 8.72 4.20 -10.25
CA ALA A 161 8.77 4.84 -11.56
C ALA A 161 7.48 4.57 -12.36
N LEU A 162 6.34 4.91 -11.74
CA LEU A 162 5.01 4.85 -12.33
C LEU A 162 4.50 6.24 -12.65
N GLU A 163 3.81 6.36 -13.78
CA GLU A 163 3.05 7.53 -14.16
C GLU A 163 1.57 7.14 -14.20
N LEU A 164 0.86 7.40 -13.10
CA LEU A 164 -0.55 7.02 -13.02
C LEU A 164 -1.42 8.03 -13.78
N PRO A 165 -2.27 7.56 -14.72
CA PRO A 165 -3.05 8.45 -15.58
C PRO A 165 -4.19 9.14 -14.83
N THR A 166 -4.71 10.18 -15.44
CA THR A 166 -5.98 10.80 -15.05
C THR A 166 -7.10 10.19 -15.89
N VAL A 167 -8.20 9.82 -15.23
CA VAL A 167 -9.35 9.13 -15.82
C VAL A 167 -10.65 9.84 -15.48
N ALA A 168 -11.73 9.49 -16.18
CA ALA A 168 -13.05 10.06 -15.91
C ALA A 168 -13.58 9.62 -14.53
N GLY A 169 -14.02 10.60 -13.74
CA GLY A 169 -14.74 10.38 -12.50
C GLY A 169 -16.24 10.18 -12.74
N SER A 170 -16.91 9.50 -11.82
CA SER A 170 -18.36 9.25 -11.87
C SER A 170 -19.20 10.52 -11.84
N ASN A 171 -18.63 11.64 -11.35
CA ASN A 171 -19.31 12.93 -11.24
C ASN A 171 -19.01 13.88 -12.42
N GLY A 172 -18.43 13.39 -13.52
CA GLY A 172 -18.19 14.19 -14.74
C GLY A 172 -16.92 15.04 -14.72
N GLY A 173 -16.02 14.83 -13.76
CA GLY A 173 -14.69 15.44 -13.71
C GLY A 173 -13.57 14.46 -14.02
N GLU A 174 -12.34 14.94 -13.95
CA GLU A 174 -11.12 14.14 -14.09
C GLU A 174 -10.54 13.79 -12.71
N ILE A 175 -10.07 12.55 -12.55
CA ILE A 175 -9.51 12.05 -11.29
C ILE A 175 -8.32 11.12 -11.54
N LYS A 176 -7.31 11.17 -10.68
CA LYS A 176 -6.15 10.29 -10.79
C LYS A 176 -6.53 8.83 -10.58
N LEU A 177 -5.96 7.92 -11.37
CA LEU A 177 -6.02 6.49 -11.12
C LEU A 177 -5.08 6.15 -9.95
N TYR A 178 -5.61 6.11 -8.73
CA TYR A 178 -4.81 5.97 -7.52
C TYR A 178 -4.09 4.61 -7.43
N LEU A 179 -2.88 4.60 -6.87
CA LEU A 179 -2.05 3.40 -6.76
C LEU A 179 -2.78 2.22 -6.07
N GLN A 180 -3.61 2.53 -5.08
CA GLN A 180 -4.40 1.55 -4.34
C GLN A 180 -5.38 0.79 -5.24
N THR A 181 -5.90 1.41 -6.31
CA THR A 181 -6.77 0.71 -7.27
C THR A 181 -5.97 -0.23 -8.15
N ILE A 182 -4.70 0.07 -8.45
CA ILE A 182 -3.83 -0.88 -9.17
C ILE A 182 -3.48 -2.08 -8.27
N PHE A 183 -3.20 -1.83 -7.00
CA PHE A 183 -2.86 -2.88 -6.03
C PHE A 183 -4.02 -3.84 -5.76
N SER A 184 -5.28 -3.46 -5.98
CA SER A 184 -6.43 -4.36 -5.83
C SER A 184 -6.44 -5.50 -6.85
N ALA A 185 -5.73 -5.35 -7.98
CA ALA A 185 -5.49 -6.43 -8.94
C ALA A 185 -4.29 -7.32 -8.56
N LEU A 186 -3.35 -6.80 -7.76
CA LEU A 186 -2.12 -7.49 -7.38
C LEU A 186 -2.26 -8.25 -6.04
N LEU A 187 -3.19 -7.83 -5.18
CA LEU A 187 -3.42 -8.40 -3.85
C LEU A 187 -4.81 -9.04 -3.77
N ILE A 188 -4.85 -10.37 -3.77
CA ILE A 188 -6.07 -11.16 -3.62
C ILE A 188 -6.21 -11.61 -2.16
N GLU A 189 -7.27 -11.16 -1.50
CA GLU A 189 -7.54 -11.38 -0.09
C GLU A 189 -8.57 -12.49 0.16
N GLN A 190 -8.47 -13.18 1.31
CA GLN A 190 -9.20 -14.42 1.56
C GLN A 190 -10.73 -14.29 1.64
N LYS A 191 -11.32 -13.18 2.10
CA LYS A 191 -12.78 -13.10 2.31
C LYS A 191 -13.54 -12.81 1.02
N ARG A 192 -13.03 -11.93 0.17
CA ARG A 192 -13.74 -11.46 -1.03
C ARG A 192 -13.05 -11.82 -2.34
N GLY A 193 -11.75 -12.10 -2.30
CA GLY A 193 -10.95 -12.38 -3.49
C GLY A 193 -11.32 -13.68 -4.24
N TRP A 194 -12.08 -14.58 -3.61
CA TRP A 194 -12.58 -15.79 -4.27
C TRP A 194 -13.85 -15.58 -5.08
N THR A 195 -14.64 -14.56 -4.75
CA THR A 195 -15.95 -14.34 -5.37
C THR A 195 -15.84 -13.52 -6.64
N ASP A 196 -14.92 -12.55 -6.67
CA ASP A 196 -14.79 -11.61 -7.78
C ASP A 196 -13.39 -10.98 -7.79
N TYR A 197 -12.76 -10.94 -8.97
CA TYR A 197 -11.44 -10.36 -9.15
C TYR A 197 -11.53 -8.83 -9.05
N ILE A 198 -10.56 -8.17 -8.39
CA ILE A 198 -10.54 -6.70 -8.20
C ILE A 198 -11.71 -6.20 -7.30
N ALA A 199 -12.43 -7.10 -6.62
CA ALA A 199 -13.61 -6.75 -5.81
C ALA A 199 -13.34 -5.80 -4.63
N ASN A 200 -12.11 -5.81 -4.10
CA ASN A 200 -11.70 -4.97 -2.96
C ASN A 200 -11.16 -3.61 -3.38
N THR A 201 -11.42 -3.17 -4.61
CA THR A 201 -11.00 -1.85 -5.08
C THR A 201 -11.63 -0.75 -4.23
N PRO A 202 -10.83 0.16 -3.63
CA PRO A 202 -11.36 1.27 -2.86
C PRO A 202 -12.22 2.19 -3.73
N TYR A 203 -13.30 2.72 -3.16
CA TYR A 203 -14.16 3.65 -3.89
C TYR A 203 -13.56 5.05 -3.89
N TYR A 204 -13.07 5.47 -5.06
CA TYR A 204 -12.59 6.83 -5.31
C TYR A 204 -13.42 7.59 -6.35
N ALA A 205 -14.67 7.17 -6.60
CA ALA A 205 -15.54 7.78 -7.61
C ALA A 205 -14.90 7.82 -9.02
N ILE A 206 -14.11 6.80 -9.37
CA ILE A 206 -13.59 6.57 -10.72
C ILE A 206 -14.66 5.83 -11.52
N ARG A 207 -14.99 6.33 -12.72
CA ARG A 207 -15.92 5.67 -13.64
C ARG A 207 -15.26 4.41 -14.21
N ASP A 208 -15.99 3.28 -14.20
CA ASP A 208 -15.53 2.00 -14.75
C ASP A 208 -14.14 1.56 -14.25
N VAL A 209 -13.90 1.75 -12.94
CA VAL A 209 -12.57 1.58 -12.33
C VAL A 209 -11.89 0.25 -12.66
N ARG A 210 -12.64 -0.86 -12.72
CA ARG A 210 -12.08 -2.18 -13.03
C ARG A 210 -11.51 -2.23 -14.44
N THR A 211 -12.22 -1.67 -15.41
CA THR A 211 -11.76 -1.54 -16.78
C THR A 211 -10.47 -0.72 -16.81
N LYS A 212 -10.46 0.45 -16.16
CA LYS A 212 -9.27 1.32 -16.12
C LYS A 212 -8.07 0.67 -15.44
N ILE A 213 -8.26 -0.15 -14.41
CA ILE A 213 -7.17 -0.95 -13.80
C ILE A 213 -6.58 -1.93 -14.82
N VAL A 214 -7.43 -2.67 -15.54
CA VAL A 214 -6.99 -3.64 -16.55
C VAL A 214 -6.28 -2.95 -17.70
N GLU A 215 -6.84 -1.85 -18.21
CA GLU A 215 -6.23 -1.03 -19.27
C GLU A 215 -4.83 -0.56 -18.86
N PHE A 216 -4.66 -0.13 -17.61
CA PHE A 216 -3.37 0.33 -17.10
C PHE A 216 -2.36 -0.81 -16.93
N ILE A 217 -2.77 -1.94 -16.34
CA ILE A 217 -1.87 -3.08 -16.09
C ILE A 217 -1.39 -3.71 -17.40
N LEU A 218 -2.26 -3.75 -18.42
CA LEU A 218 -1.93 -4.29 -19.74
C LEU A 218 -1.25 -3.27 -20.66
N ASP A 219 -0.99 -2.05 -20.18
CA ASP A 219 -0.36 -0.97 -20.94
C ASP A 219 -1.08 -0.70 -22.27
N LEU A 220 -2.42 -0.67 -22.23
CA LEU A 220 -3.21 -0.39 -23.42
C LEU A 220 -3.15 1.12 -23.72
N ASP A 221 -2.88 1.49 -24.97
CA ASP A 221 -2.84 2.88 -25.46
C ASP A 221 -4.18 3.63 -25.35
N ILE A 222 -5.17 3.08 -24.64
CA ILE A 222 -6.52 3.63 -24.52
C ILE A 222 -6.49 5.00 -23.84
N PHE A 223 -5.67 5.20 -22.81
CA PHE A 223 -5.60 6.49 -22.11
C PHE A 223 -5.04 7.60 -23.02
N GLU A 224 -3.99 7.30 -23.77
CA GLU A 224 -3.37 8.25 -24.68
C GLU A 224 -4.31 8.55 -25.87
N ASN A 225 -4.95 7.51 -26.43
CA ASN A 225 -5.94 7.64 -27.49
C ASN A 225 -7.17 8.46 -27.05
N GLU A 226 -7.70 8.23 -25.83
CA GLU A 226 -8.80 9.02 -25.27
C GLU A 226 -8.40 10.49 -25.12
N ARG A 227 -7.18 10.76 -24.62
CA ARG A 227 -6.65 12.12 -24.46
C ARG A 227 -6.48 12.85 -25.79
N GLN A 228 -5.90 12.18 -26.79
CA GLN A 228 -5.72 12.73 -28.14
C GLN A 228 -7.06 13.02 -28.79
N ARG A 229 -8.02 12.10 -28.69
CA ARG A 229 -9.38 12.29 -29.21
C ARG A 229 -10.08 13.48 -28.56
N ALA A 230 -9.99 13.63 -27.23
CA ALA A 230 -10.58 14.76 -26.52
C ALA A 230 -9.95 16.10 -26.95
N LYS A 231 -8.62 16.15 -27.13
CA LYS A 231 -7.90 17.32 -27.65
C LYS A 231 -8.38 17.71 -29.05
N ILE A 232 -8.46 16.74 -29.97
CA ILE A 232 -8.93 16.95 -31.35
C ILE A 232 -10.37 17.49 -31.36
N LEU A 233 -11.27 16.93 -30.54
CA LEU A 233 -12.65 17.40 -30.46
C LEU A 233 -12.75 18.83 -29.91
N SER A 234 -11.89 19.19 -28.94
CA SER A 234 -11.80 20.55 -28.43
C SER A 234 -11.32 21.53 -29.52
N GLU A 235 -10.30 21.16 -30.29
CA GLU A 235 -9.78 21.95 -31.41
C GLU A 235 -10.85 22.14 -32.50
N ILE A 236 -11.56 21.08 -32.88
CA ILE A 236 -12.70 21.15 -33.84
C ILE A 236 -13.76 22.14 -33.33
N SER A 237 -14.13 22.06 -32.04
CA SER A 237 -15.13 22.94 -31.45
C SER A 237 -14.70 24.41 -31.43
N GLN A 238 -13.40 24.68 -31.29
CA GLN A 238 -12.85 26.04 -31.35
C GLN A 238 -12.85 26.59 -32.78
N ILE A 239 -12.48 25.77 -33.77
CA ILE A 239 -12.52 26.14 -35.18
C ILE A 239 -13.96 26.47 -35.61
N GLN A 240 -14.93 25.64 -35.21
CA GLN A 240 -16.36 25.85 -35.52
C GLN A 240 -16.96 27.09 -34.84
N LYS A 241 -16.35 27.63 -33.77
CA LYS A 241 -16.79 28.87 -33.12
C LYS A 241 -16.18 30.13 -33.75
N ASN A 242 -15.07 29.98 -34.48
CA ASN A 242 -14.29 31.08 -35.03
C ASN A 242 -14.48 31.26 -36.56
N GLY A 243 -15.23 30.37 -37.21
CA GLY A 243 -15.64 30.48 -38.62
C GLY A 243 -17.14 30.68 -38.73
#